data_AF-A0A972D7Z4-F1
#
_entry.id   AF-A0A972D7Z4-F1
#
_cell.length_a   1.000
_cell.length_b   1.000
_cell.length_c   1.000
_cell.angle_alpha   90.00
_cell.angle_beta   90.00
_cell.angle_gamma   90.00
#
_symmetry.space_group_name_H-M   'P 1'
#
loop_
_entity.id
_entity.type
_entity.pdbx_description
1 polymer ?
#
loop_
_entity_poly.entity_id
_entity_poly.type
_entity_poly.pdbx_seq_one_letter_code
_entity_poly.pdbx_strand_id
1 'polypeptide(L)'
;MNRTRIVRAALGLTMMLSLAACGPATASVKPGTMPEGGTFHGVWHSQQFGRMELCDSRGTVVGEYSKDTRHGRIKGTVQGDLLRFEWVEEKHVVRGRPNVMNGKGYFRLVTTEDGRYRIEGEWGYNEDEIGGGPWSANLIRGATPDNCYASVRKGGRASSQGDDPFGDEESEYADF
;
A
#
# COMPACT_ATOMS: atom_id res chain seq x y z
N MET A 1 -26.91 -22.21 -73.32
CA MET A 1 -27.07 -23.16 -72.20
C MET A 1 -25.75 -23.24 -71.43
N ASN A 2 -25.83 -23.38 -70.11
CA ASN A 2 -25.00 -22.68 -69.11
C ASN A 2 -23.53 -23.09 -68.92
N ARG A 3 -22.76 -22.06 -68.52
CA ARG A 3 -21.33 -22.05 -68.14
C ARG A 3 -21.10 -22.78 -66.81
N THR A 4 -20.19 -23.74 -66.77
CA THR A 4 -19.74 -24.41 -65.53
C THR A 4 -18.45 -23.76 -65.05
N ARG A 5 -18.49 -23.03 -63.93
CA ARG A 5 -17.31 -22.48 -63.24
C ARG A 5 -16.83 -23.50 -62.21
N ILE A 6 -15.62 -24.02 -62.37
CA ILE A 6 -14.95 -24.84 -61.37
C ILE A 6 -14.22 -23.90 -60.41
N VAL A 7 -14.74 -23.76 -59.19
CA VAL A 7 -14.03 -23.13 -58.07
C VAL A 7 -13.45 -24.28 -57.25
N ARG A 8 -12.13 -24.44 -57.26
CA ARG A 8 -11.43 -25.38 -56.37
C ARG A 8 -10.93 -24.62 -55.15
N ALA A 9 -11.49 -25.01 -54.01
CA ALA A 9 -11.33 -24.42 -52.69
C ALA A 9 -9.88 -24.50 -52.17
N ALA A 10 -9.46 -23.40 -51.55
CA ALA A 10 -8.23 -23.27 -50.79
C ALA A 10 -8.33 -24.05 -49.48
N LEU A 11 -7.34 -24.89 -49.18
CA LEU A 11 -7.16 -25.53 -47.87
C LEU A 11 -6.00 -24.83 -47.16
N GLY A 12 -6.32 -23.76 -46.42
CA GLY A 12 -5.37 -23.06 -45.57
C GLY A 12 -5.19 -23.80 -44.24
N LEU A 13 -3.96 -24.22 -43.95
CA LEU A 13 -3.54 -24.79 -42.68
C LEU A 13 -3.31 -23.66 -41.67
N THR A 14 -4.35 -23.24 -40.96
CA THR A 14 -4.25 -22.23 -39.89
C THR A 14 -3.81 -22.91 -38.60
N MET A 15 -2.50 -22.95 -38.36
CA MET A 15 -1.88 -23.34 -37.10
C MET A 15 -2.38 -22.42 -35.98
N MET A 16 -3.30 -22.91 -35.14
CA MET A 16 -3.79 -22.21 -33.96
C MET A 16 -2.68 -22.11 -32.92
N LEU A 17 -2.05 -20.93 -32.86
CA LEU A 17 -1.08 -20.56 -31.84
C LEU A 17 -1.85 -20.21 -30.56
N SER A 18 -2.01 -21.18 -29.64
CA SER A 18 -2.59 -20.95 -28.32
C SER A 18 -1.61 -20.15 -27.47
N LEU A 19 -1.72 -18.81 -27.50
CA LEU A 19 -1.06 -17.96 -26.52
C LEU A 19 -1.69 -18.23 -25.14
N ALA A 20 -0.98 -18.97 -24.28
CA ALA A 20 -1.28 -18.99 -22.86
C ALA A 20 -1.00 -17.58 -22.31
N ALA A 21 -2.04 -16.76 -22.21
CA ALA A 21 -1.99 -15.48 -21.54
C ALA A 21 -1.82 -15.74 -20.03
N CYS A 22 -0.58 -15.71 -19.55
CA CYS A 22 -0.28 -15.69 -18.12
C CYS A 22 -0.61 -14.28 -17.62
N GLY A 23 -1.77 -14.11 -16.99
CA GLY A 23 -2.16 -12.86 -16.34
C GLY A 23 -1.53 -12.71 -14.95
N PRO A 24 -1.64 -11.52 -14.32
CA PRO A 24 -1.13 -11.29 -12.98
C PRO A 24 -1.67 -12.29 -11.96
N ALA A 25 -0.80 -12.78 -11.09
CA ALA A 25 -1.18 -13.70 -10.03
C ALA A 25 -2.06 -12.96 -9.00
N THR A 26 -3.29 -13.43 -8.81
CA THR A 26 -4.28 -12.81 -7.92
C THR A 26 -4.73 -13.81 -6.85
N ALA A 27 -4.96 -13.35 -5.63
CA ALA A 27 -5.44 -14.19 -4.55
C ALA A 27 -6.94 -14.47 -4.67
N SER A 28 -7.33 -15.75 -4.64
CA SER A 28 -8.74 -16.18 -4.58
C SER A 28 -9.31 -16.10 -3.15
N VAL A 29 -9.20 -14.92 -2.54
CA VAL A 29 -9.64 -14.65 -1.17
C VAL A 29 -10.92 -13.83 -1.19
N LYS A 30 -11.98 -14.38 -0.59
CA LYS A 30 -13.29 -13.71 -0.47
C LYS A 30 -13.36 -12.87 0.81
N PRO A 31 -13.96 -11.67 0.76
CA PRO A 31 -14.33 -10.91 1.95
C PRO A 31 -15.17 -11.74 2.93
N GLY A 32 -14.78 -11.76 4.19
CA GLY A 32 -15.56 -12.24 5.33
C GLY A 32 -16.18 -11.09 6.12
N THR A 33 -16.84 -11.41 7.23
CA THR A 33 -17.37 -10.41 8.15
C THR A 33 -16.24 -9.80 8.97
N MET A 34 -16.23 -8.46 9.08
CA MET A 34 -15.29 -7.77 9.97
C MET A 34 -15.46 -8.29 11.41
N PRO A 35 -14.38 -8.70 12.10
CA PRO A 35 -14.45 -9.02 13.52
C PRO A 35 -15.08 -7.89 14.33
N GLU A 36 -15.81 -8.21 15.40
CA GLU A 36 -16.43 -7.21 16.27
C GLU A 36 -15.37 -6.22 16.79
N GLY A 37 -15.64 -4.91 16.69
CA GLY A 37 -14.70 -3.83 17.04
C GLY A 37 -13.46 -3.72 16.15
N GLY A 38 -13.34 -4.59 15.14
CA GLY A 38 -12.22 -4.65 14.23
C GLY A 38 -12.16 -3.47 13.28
N THR A 39 -10.96 -2.93 13.08
CA THR A 39 -10.66 -1.93 12.07
C THR A 39 -9.22 -2.11 11.61
N PHE A 40 -8.93 -1.73 10.37
CA PHE A 40 -7.55 -1.61 9.88
C PHE A 40 -6.86 -0.34 10.40
N HIS A 41 -7.62 0.63 10.92
CA HIS A 41 -7.07 1.86 11.48
C HIS A 41 -6.24 1.57 12.73
N GLY A 42 -4.97 2.00 12.74
CA GLY A 42 -4.10 1.84 13.89
C GLY A 42 -2.63 1.68 13.52
N VAL A 43 -1.81 1.49 14.55
CA VAL A 43 -0.39 1.19 14.41
C VAL A 43 -0.19 -0.31 14.54
N TRP A 44 0.45 -0.91 13.55
CA TRP A 44 0.73 -2.33 13.47
C TRP A 44 2.24 -2.57 13.48
N HIS A 45 2.67 -3.70 14.04
CA HIS A 45 4.06 -4.13 13.95
C HIS A 45 4.16 -5.44 13.17
N SER A 46 4.83 -5.39 12.02
CA SER A 46 5.33 -6.54 11.28
C SER A 46 6.78 -6.84 11.63
N GLN A 47 7.13 -8.10 11.86
CA GLN A 47 8.53 -8.50 12.00
C GLN A 47 9.31 -8.29 10.70
N GLN A 48 8.65 -8.45 9.55
CA GLN A 48 9.26 -8.34 8.22
C GLN A 48 9.42 -6.87 7.81
N PHE A 49 8.37 -6.06 8.00
CA PHE A 49 8.26 -4.70 7.45
C PHE A 49 8.25 -3.58 8.50
N GLY A 50 8.43 -3.92 9.77
CA GLY A 50 8.59 -2.96 10.87
C GLY A 50 7.28 -2.34 11.32
N ARG A 51 7.34 -1.05 11.67
CA ARG A 51 6.18 -0.29 12.13
C ARG A 51 5.35 0.12 10.92
N MET A 52 4.05 -0.12 10.98
CA MET A 52 3.08 0.26 9.96
C MET A 52 2.02 1.16 10.61
N GLU A 53 1.67 2.25 9.96
CA GLU A 53 0.62 3.17 10.38
C GLU A 53 -0.45 3.16 9.30
N LEU A 54 -1.64 2.65 9.64
CA LEU A 54 -2.75 2.51 8.72
C LEU A 54 -3.89 3.43 9.18
N CYS A 55 -4.43 4.20 8.24
CA CYS A 55 -5.55 5.07 8.46
C CYS A 55 -6.71 4.68 7.55
N ASP A 56 -7.75 4.11 8.14
CA ASP A 56 -9.02 3.85 7.46
C ASP A 56 -9.89 5.09 7.49
N SER A 57 -10.41 5.47 6.33
CA SER A 57 -11.48 6.44 6.16
C SER A 57 -12.46 5.93 5.11
N ARG A 58 -13.68 5.60 5.56
CA ARG A 58 -14.82 5.23 4.69
C ARG A 58 -14.50 4.05 3.76
N GLY A 59 -13.77 3.05 4.25
CA GLY A 59 -13.43 1.85 3.48
C GLY A 59 -12.26 2.04 2.51
N THR A 60 -11.56 3.17 2.59
CA THR A 60 -10.26 3.36 1.95
C THR A 60 -9.20 3.44 3.04
N VAL A 61 -8.12 2.68 2.87
CA VAL A 61 -6.97 2.70 3.78
C VAL A 61 -5.79 3.32 3.06
N VAL A 62 -5.15 4.27 3.72
CA VAL A 62 -3.80 4.73 3.39
C VAL A 62 -2.88 4.39 4.53
N GLY A 63 -1.62 4.14 4.24
CA GLY A 63 -0.66 3.90 5.29
C GLY A 63 0.78 4.01 4.85
N GLU A 64 1.64 4.02 5.85
CA GLU A 64 3.09 4.03 5.69
C GLU A 64 3.67 2.92 6.55
N TYR A 65 4.78 2.36 6.11
CA TYR A 65 5.56 1.42 6.92
C TYR A 65 7.04 1.69 6.78
N SER A 66 7.79 1.36 7.83
CA SER A 66 9.24 1.56 7.82
C SER A 66 9.97 0.53 8.64
N LYS A 67 11.14 0.14 8.12
CA LYS A 67 12.10 -0.72 8.79
C LYS A 67 13.50 -0.44 8.26
N ASP A 68 14.41 -0.07 9.14
CA ASP A 68 15.80 0.26 8.81
C ASP A 68 15.86 1.31 7.67
N THR A 69 16.41 0.94 6.51
CA THR A 69 16.53 1.83 5.34
C THR A 69 15.35 1.71 4.36
N ARG A 70 14.30 0.97 4.72
CA ARG A 70 13.10 0.76 3.90
C ARG A 70 11.97 1.64 4.38
N HIS A 71 11.35 2.35 3.44
CA HIS A 71 10.13 3.09 3.66
C HIS A 71 9.14 2.70 2.59
N GLY A 72 7.93 2.34 2.98
CA GLY A 72 6.90 2.03 2.00
C GLY A 72 5.57 2.68 2.34
N ARG A 73 4.73 2.75 1.31
CA ARG A 73 3.41 3.37 1.34
C ARG A 73 2.39 2.36 0.84
N ILE A 74 1.22 2.36 1.46
CA ILE A 74 0.11 1.47 1.14
C ILE A 74 -1.11 2.32 0.80
N LYS A 75 -1.85 1.92 -0.22
CA LYS A 75 -3.18 2.44 -0.52
C LYS A 75 -4.09 1.29 -0.94
N GLY A 76 -5.26 1.18 -0.31
CA GLY A 76 -6.16 0.08 -0.58
C GLY A 76 -7.61 0.36 -0.22
N THR A 77 -8.45 -0.64 -0.45
CA THR A 77 -9.88 -0.61 -0.15
C THR A 77 -10.26 -1.79 0.75
N VAL A 78 -11.18 -1.54 1.68
CA VAL A 78 -11.67 -2.50 2.66
C VAL A 78 -13.03 -3.03 2.23
N GLN A 79 -13.19 -4.34 2.29
CA GLN A 79 -14.46 -5.04 2.14
C GLN A 79 -14.55 -6.09 3.24
N GLY A 80 -15.42 -5.87 4.23
CA GLY A 80 -15.52 -6.78 5.38
C GLY A 80 -14.19 -6.88 6.12
N ASP A 81 -13.70 -8.09 6.37
CA ASP A 81 -12.39 -8.35 6.99
C ASP A 81 -11.20 -8.21 6.04
N LEU A 82 -11.40 -7.87 4.77
CA LEU A 82 -10.37 -7.92 3.73
C LEU A 82 -10.00 -6.53 3.23
N LEU A 83 -8.73 -6.17 3.32
CA LEU A 83 -8.11 -4.99 2.70
C LEU A 83 -7.27 -5.45 1.51
N ARG A 84 -7.62 -5.03 0.29
CA ARG A 84 -6.78 -5.20 -0.90
C ARG A 84 -6.06 -3.90 -1.21
N PHE A 85 -4.77 -3.95 -1.47
CA PHE A 85 -3.92 -2.76 -1.54
C PHE A 85 -2.83 -2.85 -2.59
N GLU A 86 -2.33 -1.67 -2.95
CA GLU A 86 -1.08 -1.47 -3.69
C GLU A 86 -0.05 -0.89 -2.73
N TRP A 87 1.23 -1.25 -2.95
CA TRP A 87 2.33 -0.74 -2.17
C TRP A 87 3.46 -0.22 -3.06
N VAL A 88 4.20 0.76 -2.54
CA VAL A 88 5.44 1.28 -3.12
C VAL A 88 6.48 1.36 -2.00
N GLU A 89 7.65 0.77 -2.19
CA GLU A 89 8.76 0.75 -1.24
C GLU A 89 9.99 1.42 -1.84
N GLU A 90 10.62 2.31 -1.08
CA GLU A 90 11.92 2.88 -1.36
C GLU A 90 12.96 2.32 -0.38
N LYS A 91 14.06 1.80 -0.91
CA LYS A 91 15.21 1.34 -0.12
C LYS A 91 16.41 2.25 -0.33
N HIS A 92 16.86 2.91 0.74
CA HIS A 92 18.01 3.79 0.72
C HIS A 92 19.31 3.00 0.96
N VAL A 93 19.90 2.48 -0.11
CA VAL A 93 21.20 1.80 -0.09
C VAL A 93 22.29 2.70 -0.66
N VAL A 94 22.93 3.51 0.20
CA VAL A 94 24.12 4.36 -0.09
C VAL A 94 23.87 5.42 -1.19
N ARG A 95 24.65 6.53 -1.17
CA ARG A 95 24.42 7.72 -2.03
C ARG A 95 24.35 7.33 -3.51
N GLY A 96 23.22 7.62 -4.16
CA GLY A 96 23.11 7.51 -5.62
C GLY A 96 21.68 7.55 -6.12
N ARG A 97 20.89 6.51 -5.85
CA ARG A 97 19.47 6.39 -6.27
C ARG A 97 18.74 5.42 -5.35
N PRO A 98 17.59 5.79 -4.73
CA PRO A 98 16.75 4.83 -4.02
C PRO A 98 16.32 3.71 -4.96
N ASN A 99 16.37 2.46 -4.48
CA ASN A 99 15.74 1.36 -5.19
C ASN A 99 14.24 1.42 -4.88
N VAL A 100 13.43 1.71 -5.89
CA VAL A 100 11.97 1.79 -5.77
C VAL A 100 11.35 0.51 -6.31
N MET A 101 10.55 -0.15 -5.50
CA MET A 101 9.76 -1.33 -5.86
C MET A 101 8.29 -1.05 -5.61
N ASN A 102 7.42 -1.76 -6.31
CA ASN A 102 5.99 -1.67 -6.10
C ASN A 102 5.33 -3.03 -6.31
N GLY A 103 4.10 -3.13 -5.84
CA GLY A 103 3.32 -4.34 -5.99
C GLY A 103 1.93 -4.22 -5.44
N LYS A 104 1.25 -5.36 -5.35
CA LYS A 104 -0.08 -5.47 -4.75
C LYS A 104 -0.05 -6.46 -3.61
N GLY A 105 -1.11 -6.49 -2.83
CA GLY A 105 -1.27 -7.43 -1.74
C GLY A 105 -2.64 -7.34 -1.11
N TYR A 106 -2.87 -8.20 -0.13
CA TYR A 106 -4.07 -8.16 0.68
C TYR A 106 -3.75 -8.42 2.14
N PHE A 107 -4.59 -7.90 3.02
CA PHE A 107 -4.62 -8.22 4.44
C PHE A 107 -6.02 -8.69 4.81
N ARG A 108 -6.09 -9.75 5.60
CA ARG A 108 -7.26 -10.14 6.36
C ARG A 108 -7.06 -9.73 7.82
N LEU A 109 -8.07 -9.10 8.40
CA LEU A 109 -8.12 -8.83 9.83
C LEU A 109 -8.62 -10.07 10.57
N VAL A 110 -7.82 -10.57 11.52
CA VAL A 110 -8.17 -11.72 12.34
C VAL A 110 -8.07 -11.39 13.83
N THR A 111 -8.89 -12.06 14.63
CA THR A 111 -8.78 -12.04 16.09
C THR A 111 -7.98 -13.27 16.53
N THR A 112 -6.92 -13.05 17.28
CA THR A 112 -6.10 -14.10 17.90
C THR A 112 -6.84 -14.71 19.10
N GLU A 113 -6.38 -15.88 19.56
CA GLU A 113 -6.93 -16.56 20.74
C GLU A 113 -6.96 -15.67 22.00
N ASP A 114 -5.99 -14.76 22.13
CA ASP A 114 -5.90 -13.80 23.24
C ASP A 114 -6.85 -12.58 23.08
N GLY A 115 -7.75 -12.59 22.10
CA GLY A 115 -8.63 -11.46 21.80
C GLY A 115 -7.90 -10.23 21.25
N ARG A 116 -6.70 -10.40 20.69
CA ARG A 116 -5.94 -9.30 20.03
C ARG A 116 -6.16 -9.34 18.52
N TYR A 117 -6.16 -8.17 17.88
CA TYR A 117 -6.19 -8.11 16.42
C TYR A 117 -4.82 -8.31 15.79
N ARG A 118 -4.83 -9.01 14.67
CA ARG A 118 -3.68 -9.26 13.80
C ARG A 118 -4.13 -9.11 12.36
N ILE A 119 -3.26 -8.58 11.52
CA ILE A 119 -3.43 -8.64 10.07
C ILE A 119 -2.55 -9.74 9.49
N GLU A 120 -3.11 -10.50 8.57
CA GLU A 120 -2.44 -11.59 7.87
C GLU A 120 -2.75 -11.53 6.39
N GLY A 121 -1.76 -11.80 5.55
CA GLY A 121 -2.00 -11.90 4.12
C GLY A 121 -0.72 -12.12 3.35
N GLU A 122 -0.74 -11.68 2.10
CA GLU A 122 0.32 -11.89 1.14
C GLU A 122 0.52 -10.63 0.30
N TRP A 123 1.68 -10.54 -0.32
CA TRP A 123 2.01 -9.50 -1.28
C TRP A 123 2.67 -10.12 -2.51
N GLY A 124 2.62 -9.41 -3.63
CA GLY A 124 3.30 -9.72 -4.87
C GLY A 124 4.00 -8.48 -5.44
N TYR A 125 4.74 -8.67 -6.53
CA TYR A 125 5.45 -7.60 -7.22
C TYR A 125 4.64 -7.11 -8.42
N ASN A 126 4.80 -5.83 -8.76
CA ASN A 126 4.15 -5.20 -9.90
C ASN A 126 2.61 -5.37 -9.88
N GLU A 127 2.07 -6.13 -10.82
CA GLU A 127 0.63 -6.38 -10.91
C GLU A 127 0.18 -7.61 -10.11
N ASP A 128 1.13 -8.42 -9.63
CA ASP A 128 0.84 -9.60 -8.84
C ASP A 128 0.44 -9.22 -7.42
N GLU A 129 -0.65 -9.79 -6.94
CA GLU A 129 -1.13 -9.67 -5.56
C GLU A 129 -0.46 -10.67 -4.62
N ILE A 130 0.12 -11.73 -5.17
CA ILE A 130 0.72 -12.86 -4.45
C ILE A 130 2.09 -13.24 -5.03
N GLY A 131 2.83 -14.11 -4.35
CA GLY A 131 4.13 -14.63 -4.82
C GLY A 131 5.37 -13.89 -4.27
N GLY A 132 5.19 -12.76 -3.59
CA GLY A 132 6.23 -12.08 -2.81
C GLY A 132 6.42 -12.67 -1.41
N GLY A 133 5.38 -13.30 -0.86
CA GLY A 133 5.41 -14.04 0.39
C GLY A 133 4.42 -13.52 1.43
N PRO A 134 4.38 -14.13 2.63
CA PRO A 134 3.44 -13.74 3.66
C PRO A 134 3.81 -12.38 4.24
N TRP A 135 2.79 -11.61 4.61
CA TRP A 135 2.90 -10.38 5.38
C TRP A 135 1.94 -10.46 6.56
N SER A 136 2.49 -10.36 7.76
CA SER A 136 1.68 -10.26 8.97
C SER A 136 2.12 -9.14 9.89
N ALA A 137 1.18 -8.60 10.67
CA ALA A 137 1.45 -7.60 11.69
C ALA A 137 0.45 -7.66 12.85
N ASN A 138 0.91 -7.36 14.06
CA ASN A 138 0.06 -7.30 15.25
C ASN A 138 -0.28 -5.84 15.60
N LEU A 139 -1.50 -5.59 16.05
CA LEU A 139 -1.89 -4.25 16.51
C LEU A 139 -1.10 -3.85 17.76
N ILE A 140 -0.55 -2.65 17.76
CA ILE A 140 0.07 -2.04 18.94
C ILE A 140 -1.03 -1.31 19.72
N ARG A 141 -1.38 -1.82 20.90
CA ARG A 141 -2.43 -1.23 21.75
C ARG A 141 -2.05 0.17 22.22
N GLY A 142 -3.02 1.09 22.12
CA GLY A 142 -2.87 2.48 22.59
C GLY A 142 -2.02 3.38 21.68
N ALA A 143 -1.43 2.84 20.61
CA ALA A 143 -0.69 3.65 19.64
C ALA A 143 -1.63 4.17 18.54
N THR A 144 -1.51 5.45 18.23
CA THR A 144 -2.26 6.12 17.17
C THR A 144 -1.36 6.35 15.95
N PRO A 145 -1.88 6.24 14.72
CA PRO A 145 -1.16 6.70 13.53
C PRO A 145 -0.88 8.20 13.62
N ASP A 146 0.35 8.61 13.32
CA ASP A 146 0.75 10.01 13.34
C ASP A 146 0.52 10.66 11.97
N ASN A 147 0.56 9.88 10.89
CA ASN A 147 0.49 10.36 9.51
C ASN A 147 -0.69 9.76 8.71
N CYS A 148 -1.92 10.21 9.00
CA CYS A 148 -3.09 9.87 8.17
C CYS A 148 -3.23 10.69 6.88
N TYR A 149 -2.32 11.64 6.65
CA TYR A 149 -2.28 12.49 5.47
C TYR A 149 -1.13 12.06 4.57
N ALA A 150 -1.29 10.92 3.90
CA ALA A 150 -0.36 10.39 2.92
C ALA A 150 -0.27 11.28 1.64
N SER A 151 0.06 12.57 1.77
CA SER A 151 0.41 13.48 0.66
C SER A 151 0.86 14.92 1.04
N VAL A 152 0.84 15.39 2.29
CA VAL A 152 1.14 16.83 2.56
C VAL A 152 2.63 17.15 2.74
N ARG A 153 3.51 16.18 3.03
CA ARG A 153 4.95 16.45 3.20
C ARG A 153 5.77 16.26 1.92
N LYS A 154 5.41 16.98 0.86
CA LYS A 154 6.40 17.58 -0.05
C LYS A 154 6.40 19.09 0.21
N GLY A 155 7.24 19.54 1.15
CA GLY A 155 7.53 20.97 1.34
C GLY A 155 6.91 21.60 2.60
N GLY A 156 7.30 21.17 3.79
CA GLY A 156 6.89 21.84 5.02
C GLY A 156 7.70 21.38 6.21
N ARG A 157 8.74 22.16 6.53
CA ARG A 157 9.54 22.08 7.75
C ARG A 157 8.58 22.18 8.94
N ALA A 158 8.39 21.09 9.68
CA ALA A 158 7.69 21.13 10.96
C ALA A 158 8.72 21.46 12.05
N SER A 159 9.01 22.75 12.21
CA SER A 159 9.54 23.28 13.46
C SER A 159 8.36 23.82 14.25
N SER A 160 7.79 22.99 15.13
CA SER A 160 7.05 23.53 16.28
C SER A 160 8.10 23.98 17.28
N GLN A 161 8.53 25.23 17.15
CA GLN A 161 9.22 25.94 18.21
C GLN A 161 8.60 27.33 18.22
N GLY A 162 7.46 27.41 18.91
CA GLY A 162 7.02 28.67 19.48
C GLY A 162 8.01 29.08 20.57
N ASP A 163 7.98 30.37 20.87
CA ASP A 163 8.80 31.12 21.81
C ASP A 163 9.86 31.95 21.06
N ASP A 164 9.38 33.08 20.55
CA ASP A 164 10.07 34.31 20.22
C ASP A 164 10.29 35.15 21.50
N PRO A 165 11.48 35.14 22.12
CA PRO A 165 11.74 35.87 23.37
C PRO A 165 12.23 37.30 23.15
N PHE A 166 12.03 37.88 21.97
CA PHE A 166 12.45 39.25 21.67
C PHE A 166 11.26 40.03 21.13
N GLY A 167 10.42 40.42 22.08
CA GLY A 167 9.43 41.48 21.89
C GLY A 167 10.11 42.77 21.49
N ASP A 168 9.48 43.40 20.52
CA ASP A 168 9.61 44.76 20.08
C ASP A 168 9.32 45.74 21.22
N GLU A 169 10.38 46.25 21.86
CA GLU A 169 10.34 47.44 22.70
C GLU A 169 11.22 48.55 22.12
N GLU A 170 10.53 49.67 21.85
CA GLU A 170 10.97 51.05 22.12
C GLU A 170 11.70 51.84 21.02
N SER A 171 10.93 52.76 20.47
CA SER A 171 11.32 54.00 19.82
C SER A 171 12.03 54.95 20.79
N GLU A 172 13.28 55.36 20.50
CA GLU A 172 13.77 56.72 20.75
C GLU A 172 15.10 56.96 20.01
N TYR A 173 15.10 57.77 18.94
CA TYR A 173 16.33 58.38 18.42
C TYR A 173 16.36 59.82 18.92
N ALA A 174 17.18 60.07 19.94
CA ALA A 174 17.56 61.40 20.38
C ALA A 174 18.72 61.95 19.52
N ASP A 175 18.67 63.26 19.31
CA ASP A 175 19.65 64.16 18.70
C ASP A 175 21.13 63.77 18.91
N PHE A 176 21.94 63.91 17.85
CA PHE A 176 23.19 64.69 17.83
C PHE A 176 23.57 65.06 16.38
#